data_AF-A0A924R9R5-F1
#
_entry.id   AF-A0A924R9R5-F1
#
_cell.length_a   1.000
_cell.length_b   1.000
_cell.length_c   1.000
_cell.angle_alpha   90.00
_cell.angle_beta   90.00
_cell.angle_gamma   90.00
#
_symmetry.space_group_name_H-M   'P 1'
#
loop_
_entity.id
_entity.type
_entity.pdbx_description
1 polymer ?
#
loop_
_entity_poly.entity_id
_entity_poly.type
_entity_poly.pdbx_seq_one_letter_code
_entity_poly.pdbx_strand_id
1 'polypeptide(L)'
;MKRENENQFIVRLSEEQAKQDTKNLRVYILDKGGQVIEQAGFDSGQAFLKTDPAILEGKSKIYIGPDLSSDNRKSRITERKLLKANAYETVKDFTNNVLDVSRIPPALLRHIFFTLAVLPGI
;
A
#
# COMPACT_ATOMS: atom_id res chain seq x y z
N MET A 1 29.56 -13.06 0.81
CA MET A 1 28.34 -12.77 1.60
C MET A 1 27.57 -11.64 0.92
N LYS A 2 26.31 -11.92 0.54
CA LYS A 2 25.16 -11.03 0.26
C LYS A 2 25.40 -9.64 -0.35
N ARG A 3 25.29 -9.55 -1.68
CA ARG A 3 24.82 -8.34 -2.38
C ARG A 3 23.41 -8.63 -2.91
N GLU A 4 22.39 -8.60 -2.04
CA GLU A 4 20.99 -8.88 -2.42
C GLU A 4 20.04 -7.68 -2.20
N ASN A 5 20.55 -6.49 -1.83
CA ASN A 5 19.70 -5.38 -1.36
C ASN A 5 19.82 -4.06 -2.14
N GLU A 6 20.61 -3.96 -3.21
CA GLU A 6 20.79 -2.65 -3.90
C GLU A 6 19.64 -2.26 -4.85
N ASN A 7 18.72 -3.17 -5.21
CA ASN A 7 17.66 -2.90 -6.19
C ASN A 7 16.23 -3.07 -5.65
N GLN A 8 16.03 -3.03 -4.33
CA GLN A 8 14.69 -3.11 -3.76
C GLN A 8 14.00 -1.75 -3.80
N PHE A 9 12.74 -1.76 -4.24
CA PHE A 9 11.89 -0.58 -4.22
C PHE A 9 11.27 -0.44 -2.82
N ILE A 10 11.37 0.75 -2.24
CA ILE A 10 10.91 1.01 -0.86
C ILE A 10 9.80 2.06 -0.90
N VAL A 11 8.64 1.73 -0.37
CA VAL A 11 7.60 2.73 -0.06
C VAL A 11 7.71 3.11 1.40
N ARG A 12 8.03 4.36 1.68
CA ARG A 12 8.17 4.89 3.03
C ARG A 12 7.01 5.84 3.33
N LEU A 13 6.38 5.64 4.48
CA LEU A 13 5.40 6.57 5.02
C LEU A 13 6.12 7.66 5.81
N SER A 14 5.59 8.88 5.80
CA SER A 14 6.09 9.94 6.68
C SER A 14 5.99 9.54 8.16
N GLU A 15 6.84 10.10 9.02
CA GLU A 15 6.87 9.74 10.46
C GLU A 15 5.51 9.87 11.15
N GLU A 16 4.71 10.87 10.76
CA GLU A 16 3.36 11.08 11.31
C GLU A 16 2.39 9.96 10.92
N GLN A 17 2.58 9.36 9.75
CA GLN A 17 1.77 8.27 9.21
C GLN A 17 2.27 6.91 9.70
N ALA A 18 3.59 6.75 9.82
CA ALA A 18 4.22 5.56 10.37
C ALA A 18 3.83 5.30 11.85
N LYS A 19 3.51 6.37 12.60
CA LYS A 19 2.98 6.29 13.98
C LYS A 19 1.53 5.78 14.08
N GLN A 20 0.83 5.67 12.96
CA GLN A 20 -0.57 5.19 12.91
C GLN A 20 -0.62 3.67 12.70
N ASP A 21 -1.80 3.06 12.87
CA ASP A 21 -1.97 1.62 12.67
C ASP A 21 -1.93 1.26 11.18
N THR A 22 -0.70 1.12 10.69
CA THR A 22 -0.37 0.81 9.29
C THR A 22 -0.26 -0.69 9.04
N LYS A 23 -0.48 -1.53 10.06
CA LYS A 23 -0.37 -3.01 9.96
C LYS A 23 -1.35 -3.61 8.96
N ASN A 24 -2.52 -2.97 8.82
CA ASN A 24 -3.56 -3.39 7.89
C ASN A 24 -3.40 -2.75 6.51
N LEU A 25 -2.37 -1.94 6.28
CA LEU A 25 -2.11 -1.34 4.99
C LEU A 25 -1.15 -2.18 4.16
N ARG A 26 -1.39 -2.18 2.86
CA ARG A 26 -0.50 -2.77 1.87
C ARG A 26 -0.31 -1.83 0.70
N VAL A 27 0.88 -1.93 0.11
CA VAL A 27 1.20 -1.38 -1.20
C VAL A 27 0.83 -2.42 -2.23
N TYR A 28 0.18 -1.97 -3.31
CA TYR A 28 -0.19 -2.75 -4.48
C TYR A 28 0.44 -2.11 -5.71
N ILE A 29 1.21 -2.90 -6.46
CA ILE A 29 1.71 -2.50 -7.77
C ILE A 29 0.81 -3.14 -8.82
N LEU A 30 0.33 -2.32 -9.76
CA LEU A 30 -0.47 -2.76 -10.89
C LEU A 30 0.29 -2.59 -12.19
N ASP A 31 0.07 -3.52 -13.12
CA ASP A 31 0.47 -3.38 -14.51
C ASP A 31 -0.46 -2.44 -15.30
N LYS A 32 -0.14 -2.19 -16.57
CA LYS A 32 -1.01 -1.43 -17.50
C LYS A 32 -2.39 -2.07 -17.72
N GLY A 33 -2.54 -3.36 -17.43
CA GLY A 33 -3.81 -4.09 -17.51
C GLY A 33 -4.67 -3.93 -16.26
N GLY A 34 -4.21 -3.19 -15.24
CA GLY A 34 -4.93 -3.00 -13.99
C GLY A 34 -4.93 -4.23 -13.08
N GLN A 35 -3.98 -5.16 -13.30
CA GLN A 35 -3.80 -6.36 -12.48
C GLN A 35 -2.67 -6.15 -11.46
N VAL A 36 -2.89 -6.58 -10.23
CA VAL A 36 -1.84 -6.55 -9.19
C VAL A 36 -0.74 -7.54 -9.55
N ILE A 37 0.46 -7.03 -9.75
CA ILE A 37 1.67 -7.82 -10.02
C ILE A 37 2.49 -8.07 -8.75
N GLU A 38 2.44 -7.14 -7.79
CA GLU A 38 3.12 -7.28 -6.51
C GLU A 38 2.32 -6.60 -5.39
N GLN A 39 2.46 -7.14 -4.18
CA GLN A 39 1.97 -6.51 -2.97
C GLN A 39 2.98 -6.64 -1.82
N ALA A 40 3.12 -5.60 -1.02
CA ALA A 40 3.94 -5.60 0.19
C ALA A 40 3.18 -4.97 1.35
N GLY A 41 3.35 -5.52 2.55
CA GLY A 41 2.83 -4.92 3.78
C GLY A 41 3.78 -3.86 4.30
N PHE A 42 3.26 -2.92 5.08
CA PHE A 42 4.10 -1.98 5.82
C PHE A 42 4.59 -2.64 7.12
N ASP A 43 5.90 -2.64 7.31
CA ASP A 43 6.56 -2.92 8.58
C ASP A 43 7.21 -1.63 9.08
N SER A 44 6.78 -1.16 10.25
CA SER A 44 7.32 0.04 10.89
C SER A 44 7.32 1.29 9.97
N GLY A 45 6.29 1.42 9.12
CA GLY A 45 6.12 2.53 8.17
C GLY A 45 6.87 2.37 6.85
N GLN A 46 7.46 1.21 6.57
CA GLN A 46 8.15 0.92 5.31
C GLN A 46 7.62 -0.37 4.67
N ALA A 47 7.37 -0.34 3.36
CA ALA A 47 7.04 -1.52 2.58
C ALA A 47 8.15 -1.79 1.57
N PHE A 48 8.68 -3.02 1.59
CA PHE A 48 9.75 -3.46 0.72
C PHE A 48 9.16 -4.27 -0.44
N LEU A 49 9.38 -3.78 -1.64
CA LEU A 49 8.97 -4.41 -2.90
C LEU A 49 10.18 -5.05 -3.57
N LYS A 50 9.97 -6.23 -4.12
CA LYS A 50 10.99 -7.03 -4.81
C LYS A 50 11.06 -6.72 -6.29
N THR A 51 10.03 -6.09 -6.86
CA THR A 51 10.04 -5.70 -8.27
C THR A 51 11.13 -4.66 -8.51
N ASP A 52 11.88 -4.87 -9.59
CA ASP A 52 12.92 -3.96 -10.02
C ASP A 52 12.31 -2.60 -10.41
N PRO A 53 12.80 -1.48 -9.84
CA PRO A 53 12.32 -0.15 -10.17
C PRO A 53 12.37 0.19 -11.66
N ALA A 54 13.34 -0.34 -12.41
CA ALA A 54 13.46 -0.14 -13.86
C ALA A 54 12.29 -0.76 -14.64
N ILE A 55 11.60 -1.76 -14.08
CA ILE A 55 10.39 -2.37 -14.67
C ILE A 55 9.15 -1.49 -14.40
N LEU A 56 9.14 -0.78 -13.27
CA LEU A 56 8.02 0.04 -12.81
C LEU A 56 7.94 1.38 -13.54
N GLU A 57 9.08 1.90 -14.00
CA GLU A 57 9.22 3.21 -14.62
C GLU A 57 8.28 3.36 -15.85
N GLY A 58 7.29 4.25 -15.74
CA GLY A 58 6.37 4.61 -16.82
C GLY A 58 5.34 3.55 -17.23
N LYS A 59 5.24 2.41 -16.51
CA LYS A 59 4.32 1.31 -16.87
C LYS A 59 3.47 0.76 -15.73
N SER A 60 3.72 1.19 -14.50
CA SER A 60 3.05 0.65 -13.33
C SER A 60 2.38 1.73 -12.50
N LYS A 61 1.20 1.41 -11.97
CA LYS A 61 0.51 2.25 -10.98
C LYS A 61 0.73 1.69 -9.59
N ILE A 62 0.97 2.55 -8.61
CA ILE A 62 1.13 2.14 -7.21
C ILE A 62 -0.06 2.64 -6.43
N TYR A 63 -0.73 1.72 -5.75
CA TYR A 63 -1.85 1.98 -4.86
C TYR A 63 -1.47 1.61 -3.43
N ILE A 64 -2.02 2.33 -2.47
CA ILE A 64 -1.95 2.01 -1.04
C ILE A 64 -3.37 1.79 -0.56
N GLY A 65 -3.63 0.64 0.06
CA GLY A 65 -4.97 0.27 0.47
C GLY A 65 -4.98 -0.69 1.66
N PRO A 66 -6.17 -1.05 2.16
CA PRO A 66 -6.30 -2.03 3.22
C PRO A 66 -5.89 -3.42 2.70
N ASP A 67 -5.55 -4.31 3.63
CA ASP A 67 -5.15 -5.68 3.30
C ASP A 67 -6.32 -6.48 2.70
N LEU A 68 -6.27 -6.68 1.39
CA LEU A 68 -7.20 -7.53 0.64
C LEU A 68 -6.78 -9.00 0.59
N SER A 69 -5.76 -9.43 1.33
CA SER A 69 -5.24 -10.81 1.32
C SER A 69 -6.21 -11.84 1.89
N SER A 70 -7.25 -11.40 2.61
CA SER A 70 -8.38 -12.25 3.03
C SER A 70 -9.17 -12.80 1.84
N ASP A 71 -9.12 -12.11 0.70
CA ASP A 71 -9.62 -12.59 -0.58
C ASP A 71 -8.51 -13.49 -1.18
N ASN A 72 -8.49 -14.77 -0.80
CA ASN A 72 -7.46 -15.81 -1.03
C ASN A 72 -6.90 -15.99 -2.48
N ARG A 73 -7.29 -15.12 -3.42
CA ARG A 73 -6.83 -15.09 -4.80
C ARG A 73 -6.07 -13.79 -5.04
N LYS A 74 -4.80 -13.75 -4.59
CA LYS A 74 -3.83 -12.67 -4.91
C LYS A 74 -3.81 -12.32 -6.41
N SER A 75 -4.04 -13.31 -7.29
CA SER A 75 -4.12 -13.15 -8.75
C SER A 75 -5.41 -12.52 -9.29
N ARG A 76 -6.38 -12.14 -8.46
CA ARG A 76 -7.64 -11.49 -8.89
C ARG A 76 -7.85 -10.11 -8.29
N ILE A 77 -6.85 -9.55 -7.62
CA ILE A 77 -6.93 -8.17 -7.16
C ILE A 77 -6.71 -7.28 -8.38
N THR A 78 -7.73 -6.51 -8.74
CA THR A 78 -7.70 -5.57 -9.85
C THR A 78 -7.84 -4.14 -9.34
N GLU A 79 -7.48 -3.16 -10.17
CA GLU A 79 -7.68 -1.73 -9.91
C GLU A 79 -9.09 -1.43 -9.39
N ARG A 80 -10.11 -2.01 -10.03
CA ARG A 80 -11.51 -1.84 -9.60
C ARG A 80 -11.77 -2.33 -8.18
N LYS A 81 -11.14 -3.43 -7.73
CA LYS A 81 -11.27 -3.90 -6.34
C LYS A 81 -10.56 -2.96 -5.37
N LEU A 82 -9.38 -2.47 -5.74
CA LEU A 82 -8.62 -1.52 -4.94
C LEU A 82 -9.38 -0.21 -4.74
N LEU A 83 -9.94 0.36 -5.82
CA LEU A 83 -10.77 1.56 -5.75
C LEU A 83 -12.00 1.35 -4.86
N LYS A 84 -12.67 0.19 -4.96
CA LYS A 84 -13.79 -0.16 -4.08
C LYS A 84 -13.38 -0.29 -2.60
N ALA A 85 -12.15 -0.67 -2.34
CA ALA A 85 -11.57 -0.77 -1.01
C ALA A 85 -11.00 0.57 -0.51
N ASN A 86 -11.32 1.69 -1.19
CA ASN A 86 -10.77 3.03 -0.92
C ASN A 86 -9.25 3.12 -1.06
N ALA A 87 -8.61 2.23 -1.83
CA ALA A 87 -7.19 2.33 -2.09
C ALA A 87 -6.87 3.64 -2.84
N TYR A 88 -5.79 4.27 -2.42
CA TYR A 88 -5.33 5.57 -2.92
C TYR A 88 -4.16 5.38 -3.88
N GLU A 89 -4.24 6.01 -5.05
CA GLU A 89 -3.15 6.03 -6.04
C GLU A 89 -2.08 7.04 -5.61
N THR A 90 -0.83 6.60 -5.45
CA THR A 90 0.22 7.40 -4.79
C THR A 90 1.31 7.94 -5.72
N VAL A 91 1.25 7.71 -7.04
CA VAL A 91 2.38 8.03 -7.91
C VAL A 91 2.32 9.48 -8.43
N LYS A 92 3.37 10.25 -8.15
CA LYS A 92 3.74 11.50 -8.84
C LYS A 92 5.24 11.38 -9.13
N ASP A 93 5.58 11.01 -10.37
CA ASP A 93 6.95 10.88 -10.92
C ASP A 93 7.98 10.17 -10.02
N PHE A 94 8.07 8.85 -10.15
CA PHE A 94 9.12 8.05 -9.52
C PHE A 94 10.44 8.20 -10.31
N THR A 95 11.50 8.71 -9.67
CA THR A 95 12.87 8.80 -10.25
C THR A 95 13.93 8.08 -9.41
N ASN A 96 13.61 7.71 -8.16
CA ASN A 96 14.53 7.10 -7.20
C ASN A 96 13.87 5.90 -6.56
N ASN A 97 14.60 4.81 -6.26
CA ASN A 97 14.15 3.54 -5.64
C ASN A 97 13.34 3.67 -4.32
N VAL A 98 13.11 4.87 -3.82
CA VAL A 98 12.31 5.17 -2.63
C VAL A 98 11.14 6.09 -3.01
N LEU A 99 9.94 5.65 -2.68
CA LEU A 99 8.71 6.45 -2.77
C LEU A 99 8.32 6.94 -1.39
N ASP A 100 8.46 8.24 -1.15
CA ASP A 100 8.01 8.88 0.08
C ASP A 100 6.53 9.29 -0.02
N VAL A 101 5.71 8.68 0.83
CA VAL A 101 4.27 8.92 0.91
C VAL A 101 4.03 9.90 2.06
N SER A 102 3.87 11.17 1.72
CA SER A 102 3.71 12.22 2.73
C SER A 102 2.36 12.18 3.43
N ARG A 103 1.30 11.74 2.73
CA ARG A 103 -0.08 11.80 3.22
C ARG A 103 -0.89 10.59 2.78
N ILE A 104 -1.44 9.87 3.75
CA ILE A 104 -2.44 8.82 3.51
C ILE A 104 -3.82 9.40 3.84
N PRO A 105 -4.84 9.19 3.00
CA PRO A 105 -6.21 9.57 3.33
C PRO A 105 -6.65 8.94 4.66
N PRO A 106 -7.25 9.71 5.59
CA PRO A 106 -7.67 9.21 6.89
C PRO A 106 -8.71 8.09 6.80
N ALA A 107 -9.43 7.98 5.68
CA ALA A 107 -10.36 6.88 5.41
C ALA A 107 -9.67 5.51 5.35
N LEU A 108 -8.40 5.44 4.93
CA LEU A 108 -7.62 4.20 4.87
C LEU A 108 -7.04 3.80 6.23
N LEU A 109 -6.79 4.78 7.09
CA LEU A 109 -6.25 4.58 8.43
C LEU A 109 -7.35 4.24 9.44
N ARG A 110 -8.61 4.49 9.07
CA ARG A 110 -9.78 4.16 9.88
C ARG A 110 -10.16 2.69 9.70
N HIS A 111 -9.40 1.79 10.33
CA HIS A 111 -10.00 0.56 10.84
C HIS A 111 -10.76 0.90 12.14
N ILE A 112 -12.07 1.12 12.00
CA ILE A 112 -13.13 0.77 12.97
C ILE A 112 -12.82 1.06 14.46
N PHE A 113 -13.02 2.30 14.90
CA PHE A 113 -13.46 2.61 16.27
C PHE A 113 -14.95 3.00 16.30
N PHE A 114 -15.77 2.49 15.37
CA PHE A 114 -17.22 2.71 15.36
C PHE A 114 -17.98 1.52 15.95
N THR A 115 -17.44 0.89 17.00
CA THR A 115 -18.14 -0.16 17.77
C THR A 115 -18.16 0.12 19.27
N LEU A 116 -18.37 1.38 19.68
CA LEU A 116 -18.57 1.73 21.10
C LEU A 116 -19.31 3.07 21.28
N ALA A 117 -20.39 3.26 20.52
CA ALA A 117 -21.31 4.38 20.75
C ALA A 117 -22.79 3.98 20.59
N VAL A 118 -23.14 2.73 20.92
CA VAL A 118 -24.51 2.44 21.36
C VAL A 118 -24.50 2.63 22.88
N LEU A 119 -25.09 3.75 23.28
CA LEU A 119 -25.22 4.30 24.62
C LEU A 119 -25.41 3.28 25.76
N PRO A 120 -24.85 3.55 26.96
CA PRO A 120 -25.43 3.03 28.19
C PRO A 120 -26.74 3.79 28.43
N GLY A 121 -27.86 3.16 28.09
CA GLY A 121 -29.19 3.73 28.24
C GLY A 121 -30.12 2.71 28.88
N ILE A 122 -30.04 2.63 30.21
CA ILE A 122 -31.12 2.43 31.20
C ILE A 122 -32.20 1.41 30.84
#